data_AF-A0A7C3DAZ7-F1
#
_entry.id   AF-A0A7C3DAZ7-F1
#
_cell.length_a   1.000
_cell.length_b   1.000
_cell.length_c   1.000
_cell.angle_alpha   90.00
_cell.angle_beta   90.00
_cell.angle_gamma   90.00
#
_symmetry.space_group_name_H-M   'P 1'
#
loop_
_entity.id
_entity.type
_entity.pdbx_description
1 polymer ?
#
loop_
_entity_poly.entity_id
_entity_poly.type
_entity_poly.pdbx_seq_one_letter_code
_entity_poly.pdbx_strand_id
1 'polypeptide(L)'
;MQTRPLPGLFLALLCTAPLSGSNFTLQVTDSGYLDTQGFSVILYHSTFNRMFFDQKNTAMEMILHGRRIATNGDVRLLPTPEQWDAIPQLKSKNADRQNRRLTADAGYPEYDFSYRLEVTAEPGGVRVAVILDKPLPDRLAGRAGFNLEFLPAIYAGKTYMVDATSAGFFPVSPRDPAVRVPLPPGEPPRHPYQEEWDREKGYRQPLPFATGNSITLGVDAPLYRVKVVSESGPLSL
;
A
#
# COMPACT_ATOMS: atom_id res chain seq x y z
N MET A 1 44.62 -1.62 71.29
CA MET A 1 43.47 -2.17 70.55
C MET A 1 42.82 -1.05 69.77
N GLN A 2 43.03 -0.99 68.44
CA GLN A 2 42.34 -0.06 67.55
C GLN A 2 41.60 -0.89 66.51
N THR A 3 40.28 -0.83 66.52
CA THR A 3 39.39 -1.49 65.56
C THR A 3 39.14 -0.55 64.38
N ARG A 4 39.54 -0.97 63.18
CA ARG A 4 39.24 -0.26 61.93
C ARG A 4 37.84 -0.65 61.44
N PRO A 5 36.96 0.30 61.03
CA PRO A 5 35.69 -0.05 60.41
C PRO A 5 35.90 -0.43 58.93
N LEU A 6 35.23 -1.50 58.48
CA LEU A 6 35.17 -1.87 57.06
C LEU A 6 34.27 -0.90 56.29
N PRO A 7 34.62 -0.51 55.05
CA PRO A 7 33.75 0.27 54.19
C PRO A 7 32.63 -0.63 53.61
N GLY A 8 31.38 -0.29 53.90
CA GLY A 8 30.21 -0.92 53.31
C GLY A 8 30.06 -0.52 51.84
N LEU A 9 30.12 -1.51 50.94
CA LEU A 9 29.87 -1.34 49.52
C LEU A 9 28.34 -1.21 49.29
N PHE A 10 27.87 0.00 49.01
CA PHE A 10 26.49 0.23 48.57
C PHE A 10 26.34 -0.20 47.11
N LEU A 11 25.75 -1.37 46.88
CA LEU A 11 25.38 -1.83 45.55
C LEU A 11 24.02 -1.20 45.18
N ALA A 12 24.06 -0.11 44.42
CA ALA A 12 22.85 0.51 43.86
C ALA A 12 22.28 -0.41 42.77
N LEU A 13 21.19 -1.10 43.07
CA LEU A 13 20.44 -1.90 42.12
C LEU A 13 19.71 -0.94 41.15
N LEU A 14 20.28 -0.71 39.97
CA LEU A 14 19.59 -0.03 38.87
C LEU A 14 18.48 -0.95 38.36
N CYS A 15 17.27 -0.77 38.88
CA CYS A 15 16.05 -1.29 38.26
C CYS A 15 15.89 -0.64 36.89
N THR A 16 16.40 -1.31 35.86
CA THR A 16 16.02 -1.04 34.48
C THR A 16 14.59 -1.52 34.34
N ALA A 17 13.62 -0.61 34.51
CA ALA A 17 12.26 -0.91 34.11
C ALA A 17 12.30 -1.32 32.64
N PRO A 18 11.71 -2.46 32.24
CA PRO A 18 11.55 -2.75 30.83
C PRO A 18 10.76 -1.60 30.24
N LEU A 19 11.36 -0.87 29.28
CA LEU A 19 10.58 0.00 28.40
C LEU A 19 9.58 -0.92 27.72
N SER A 20 8.36 -0.94 28.25
CA SER A 20 7.22 -1.45 27.51
C SER A 20 7.18 -0.57 26.27
N GLY A 21 7.50 -1.15 25.11
CA GLY A 21 7.42 -0.45 23.83
C GLY A 21 6.07 0.22 23.78
N SER A 22 6.05 1.55 23.69
CA SER A 22 4.82 2.31 23.56
C SER A 22 4.02 1.67 22.43
N ASN A 23 2.77 1.29 22.70
CA ASN A 23 1.85 0.89 21.64
C ASN A 23 1.72 2.08 20.69
N PHE A 24 2.49 2.05 19.61
CA PHE A 24 2.53 3.08 18.58
C PHE A 24 1.16 3.12 17.93
N THR A 25 0.33 4.03 18.44
CA THR A 25 -1.06 4.15 18.05
C THR A 25 -1.14 5.24 17.01
N LEU A 26 -1.50 4.88 15.78
CA LEU A 26 -1.74 5.86 14.72
C LEU A 26 -2.88 6.80 15.11
N GLN A 27 -2.63 8.09 14.98
CA GLN A 27 -3.59 9.15 15.23
C GLN A 27 -3.74 10.01 13.97
N VAL A 28 -4.93 10.57 13.77
CA VAL A 28 -5.12 11.53 12.68
C VAL A 28 -4.56 12.89 13.10
N THR A 29 -3.63 13.42 12.29
CA THR A 29 -2.95 14.68 12.52
C THR A 29 -3.80 15.90 12.16
N ASP A 30 -3.30 17.10 12.50
CA ASP A 30 -3.91 18.37 12.13
C ASP A 30 -3.97 18.61 10.63
N SER A 31 -3.03 18.03 9.89
CA SER A 31 -3.00 18.06 8.43
C SER A 31 -3.79 16.92 7.78
N GLY A 32 -4.49 16.08 8.57
CA GLY A 32 -5.45 15.10 8.06
C GLY A 32 -4.85 13.79 7.52
N TYR A 33 -3.71 13.33 8.06
CA TYR A 33 -3.14 12.02 7.76
C TYR A 33 -2.98 11.18 9.04
N LEU A 34 -2.84 9.86 8.92
CA LEU A 34 -2.58 8.98 10.06
C LEU A 34 -1.08 8.97 10.35
N ASP A 35 -0.70 9.13 11.62
CA ASP A 35 0.70 9.22 12.03
C ASP A 35 0.97 8.57 13.39
N THR A 36 2.13 7.94 13.48
CA THR A 36 2.75 7.47 14.71
C THR A 36 4.27 7.50 14.55
N GLN A 37 5.02 7.19 15.61
CA GLN A 37 6.48 7.16 15.53
C GLN A 37 6.96 6.26 14.39
N GLY A 38 7.57 6.89 13.39
CA GLY A 38 8.22 6.21 12.26
C GLY A 38 7.27 5.67 11.19
N PHE A 39 5.96 5.88 11.28
CA PHE A 39 5.01 5.42 10.26
C PHE A 39 3.85 6.40 10.06
N SER A 40 3.61 6.78 8.80
CA SER A 40 2.52 7.66 8.40
C SER A 40 1.78 7.10 7.20
N VAL A 41 0.46 7.31 7.17
CA VAL A 41 -0.40 6.96 6.04
C VAL A 41 -1.19 8.19 5.62
N ILE A 42 -1.06 8.54 4.35
CA ILE A 42 -1.73 9.68 3.73
C ILE A 42 -2.78 9.12 2.78
N LEU A 43 -3.97 9.72 2.78
CA LEU A 43 -5.02 9.40 1.83
C LEU A 43 -5.38 10.66 1.03
N TYR A 44 -5.03 10.65 -0.25
CA TYR A 44 -5.33 11.69 -1.22
C TYR A 44 -4.78 13.08 -0.84
N HIS A 45 -3.47 13.21 -0.58
CA HIS A 45 -2.84 14.54 -0.51
C HIS A 45 -2.84 15.24 -1.88
N SER A 46 -2.69 14.47 -2.95
CA SER A 46 -2.81 14.86 -4.36
C SER A 46 -3.82 13.96 -5.08
N THR A 47 -4.21 14.36 -6.29
CA THR A 47 -5.05 13.56 -7.21
C THR A 47 -4.30 13.30 -8.51
N PHE A 48 -4.70 12.26 -9.24
CA PHE A 48 -4.04 11.90 -10.49
C PHE A 48 -4.21 13.03 -11.51
N ASN A 49 -3.15 13.32 -12.25
CA ASN A 49 -3.19 14.27 -13.34
C ASN A 49 -3.91 13.65 -14.55
N ARG A 50 -4.67 14.48 -15.28
CA ARG A 50 -5.44 14.06 -16.45
C ARG A 50 -4.59 13.71 -17.69
N MET A 51 -3.28 13.90 -17.64
CA MET A 51 -2.32 13.56 -18.70
C MET A 51 -1.33 12.48 -18.25
N PHE A 52 -1.07 12.36 -16.94
CA PHE A 52 -0.13 11.41 -16.35
C PHE A 52 -0.86 10.51 -15.33
N PHE A 53 -1.32 9.35 -15.80
CA PHE A 53 -2.20 8.46 -15.04
C PHE A 53 -1.48 7.59 -14.00
N ASP A 54 -0.16 7.52 -14.07
CA ASP A 54 0.70 6.70 -13.21
C ASP A 54 1.58 7.52 -12.26
N GLN A 55 1.22 8.79 -12.03
CA GLN A 55 1.94 9.68 -11.11
C GLN A 55 2.23 8.99 -9.78
N LYS A 56 3.50 8.73 -9.49
CA LYS A 56 3.99 7.91 -8.36
C LYS A 56 3.96 8.65 -7.02
N ASN A 57 2.86 9.34 -6.72
CA ASN A 57 2.73 10.24 -5.57
C ASN A 57 1.28 10.62 -5.26
N THR A 58 0.32 9.74 -5.54
CA THR A 58 -1.13 10.05 -5.47
C THR A 58 -1.90 9.01 -4.64
N ALA A 59 -3.16 9.32 -4.31
CA ALA A 59 -4.11 8.46 -3.60
C ALA A 59 -3.59 8.04 -2.23
N MET A 60 -3.60 6.76 -1.87
CA MET A 60 -3.00 6.31 -0.62
C MET A 60 -1.48 6.20 -0.75
N GLU A 61 -0.77 6.79 0.21
CA GLU A 61 0.69 6.77 0.31
C GLU A 61 1.12 6.33 1.72
N MET A 62 2.23 5.62 1.82
CA MET A 62 2.82 5.18 3.08
C MET A 62 4.23 5.71 3.23
N ILE A 63 4.53 6.29 4.39
CA ILE A 63 5.86 6.75 4.78
C ILE A 63 6.32 5.89 5.96
N LEU A 64 7.45 5.23 5.82
CA LEU A 64 8.08 4.42 6.86
C LEU A 64 9.50 4.96 7.09
N HIS A 65 9.78 5.39 8.32
CA HIS A 65 11.08 5.89 8.76
C HIS A 65 11.60 7.05 7.89
N GLY A 66 10.70 8.00 7.58
CA GLY A 66 11.00 9.17 6.75
C GLY A 66 11.13 8.88 5.26
N ARG A 67 10.86 7.65 4.80
CA ARG A 67 10.89 7.28 3.38
C ARG A 67 9.50 6.91 2.90
N ARG A 68 9.10 7.45 1.76
CA ARG A 68 7.89 6.98 1.07
C ARG A 68 8.15 5.60 0.51
N ILE A 69 7.37 4.63 0.95
CA ILE A 69 7.55 3.21 0.60
C ILE A 69 6.46 2.71 -0.34
N ALA A 70 5.27 3.31 -0.30
CA ALA A 70 4.15 2.95 -1.16
C ALA A 70 3.37 4.18 -1.61
N THR A 71 2.76 4.10 -2.79
CA THR A 71 1.98 5.15 -3.44
C THR A 71 0.83 4.56 -4.24
N ASN A 72 -0.06 5.43 -4.72
CA ASN A 72 -1.11 5.08 -5.68
C ASN A 72 -2.04 3.98 -5.18
N GLY A 73 -2.19 3.87 -3.85
CA GLY A 73 -3.08 2.91 -3.24
C GLY A 73 -4.54 3.27 -3.52
N ASP A 74 -5.15 2.58 -4.48
CA ASP A 74 -6.54 2.78 -4.88
C ASP A 74 -7.06 1.61 -5.73
N VAL A 75 -8.35 1.63 -6.08
CA VAL A 75 -8.93 0.74 -7.07
C VAL A 75 -8.42 1.08 -8.47
N ARG A 76 -7.83 0.11 -9.14
CA ARG A 76 -7.35 0.14 -10.53
C ARG A 76 -8.12 -0.88 -11.37
N LEU A 77 -8.16 -0.68 -12.69
CA LEU A 77 -8.87 -1.59 -13.61
C LEU A 77 -7.91 -2.54 -14.34
N LEU A 78 -6.60 -2.33 -14.18
CA LEU A 78 -5.54 -3.17 -14.73
C LEU A 78 -4.45 -3.43 -13.67
N PRO A 79 -3.72 -4.57 -13.75
CA PRO A 79 -2.59 -4.83 -12.88
C PRO A 79 -1.45 -3.82 -13.06
N THR A 80 -0.76 -3.47 -11.97
CA THR A 80 0.47 -2.67 -12.01
C THR A 80 1.66 -3.52 -12.52
N PRO A 81 2.67 -2.93 -13.20
CA PRO A 81 2.71 -1.55 -13.71
C PRO A 81 1.90 -1.37 -14.99
N GLU A 82 0.90 -0.48 -14.95
CA GLU A 82 0.19 -0.02 -16.14
C GLU A 82 0.15 1.52 -16.17
N GLN A 83 0.71 2.08 -17.23
CA GLN A 83 0.96 3.53 -17.34
C GLN A 83 -0.30 4.29 -17.76
N TRP A 84 -1.17 3.65 -18.54
CA TRP A 84 -2.34 4.29 -19.15
C TRP A 84 -3.67 3.73 -18.65
N ASP A 85 -3.66 2.99 -17.55
CA ASP A 85 -4.89 2.51 -16.92
C ASP A 85 -5.76 3.70 -16.49
N ALA A 86 -7.07 3.50 -16.56
CA ALA A 86 -8.02 4.51 -16.13
C ALA A 86 -7.76 4.84 -14.66
N ILE A 87 -7.89 6.13 -14.33
CA ILE A 87 -7.72 6.64 -12.97
C ILE A 87 -9.09 6.92 -12.35
N PRO A 88 -9.29 6.62 -11.05
CA PRO A 88 -10.53 6.96 -10.39
C PRO A 88 -10.65 8.47 -10.21
N GLN A 89 -11.88 8.97 -10.26
CA GLN A 89 -12.20 10.36 -9.94
C GLN A 89 -12.50 10.48 -8.45
N LEU A 90 -11.70 11.27 -7.73
CA LEU A 90 -11.96 11.62 -6.34
C LEU A 90 -13.17 12.56 -6.25
N LYS A 91 -14.14 12.23 -5.40
CA LYS A 91 -15.32 13.06 -5.11
C LYS A 91 -15.16 13.82 -3.79
N SER A 92 -14.74 13.13 -2.75
CA SER A 92 -14.59 13.68 -1.41
C SER A 92 -13.53 12.90 -0.63
N LYS A 93 -12.94 13.55 0.38
CA LYS A 93 -12.11 12.89 1.39
C LYS A 93 -12.39 13.48 2.76
N ASN A 94 -12.16 12.68 3.80
CA ASN A 94 -12.35 13.09 5.19
C ASN A 94 -11.32 12.42 6.10
N ALA A 95 -10.93 13.13 7.17
CA ALA A 95 -10.02 12.67 8.21
C ALA A 95 -10.72 12.72 9.57
N ASP A 96 -11.17 11.55 10.03
CA ASP A 96 -11.94 11.37 11.26
C ASP A 96 -11.00 11.05 12.43
N ARG A 97 -10.77 12.06 13.27
CA ARG A 97 -9.90 11.94 14.45
C ARG A 97 -10.49 11.07 15.54
N GLN A 98 -11.80 11.12 15.74
CA GLN A 98 -12.46 10.38 16.81
C GLN A 98 -12.32 8.87 16.57
N ASN A 99 -12.46 8.45 15.32
CA ASN A 99 -12.36 7.05 14.93
C ASN A 99 -10.99 6.65 14.35
N ARG A 100 -10.01 7.58 14.30
CA ARG A 100 -8.66 7.37 13.74
C ARG A 100 -8.70 6.76 12.34
N ARG A 101 -9.44 7.43 11.45
CA ARG A 101 -9.81 6.90 10.14
C ARG A 101 -9.71 7.97 9.06
N LEU A 102 -9.22 7.58 7.89
CA LEU A 102 -9.27 8.37 6.66
C LEU A 102 -10.26 7.73 5.71
N THR A 103 -11.02 8.53 4.99
CA THR A 103 -11.97 8.06 3.97
C THR A 103 -11.84 8.88 2.70
N ALA A 104 -12.03 8.24 1.56
CA ALA A 104 -12.14 8.89 0.26
C ALA A 104 -13.26 8.24 -0.56
N ASP A 105 -14.21 9.03 -1.03
CA ASP A 105 -15.21 8.55 -1.98
C ASP A 105 -14.67 8.81 -3.39
N ALA A 106 -14.55 7.76 -4.19
CA ALA A 106 -13.99 7.80 -5.52
C ALA A 106 -14.76 6.86 -6.47
N GLY A 107 -14.42 6.88 -7.74
CA GLY A 107 -15.06 5.99 -8.70
C GLY A 107 -14.73 6.28 -10.16
N TYR A 108 -15.34 5.49 -11.02
CA TYR A 108 -15.24 5.56 -12.46
C TYR A 108 -16.63 5.83 -13.05
N PRO A 109 -16.99 7.11 -13.28
CA PRO A 109 -18.31 7.47 -13.79
C PRO A 109 -18.67 6.76 -15.11
N GLU A 110 -17.67 6.53 -15.97
CA GLU A 110 -17.83 5.85 -17.28
C GLU A 110 -18.25 4.39 -17.14
N TYR A 111 -18.14 3.82 -15.93
CA TYR A 111 -18.49 2.43 -15.62
C TYR A 111 -19.66 2.34 -14.61
N ASP A 112 -20.30 3.45 -14.24
CA ASP A 112 -21.25 3.54 -13.11
C ASP A 112 -20.72 2.84 -11.85
N PHE A 113 -19.44 3.04 -11.57
CA PHE A 113 -18.75 2.38 -10.47
C PHE A 113 -18.28 3.40 -9.44
N SER A 114 -18.74 3.29 -8.21
CA SER A 114 -18.32 4.14 -7.09
C SER A 114 -18.05 3.32 -5.86
N TYR A 115 -17.09 3.77 -5.06
CA TYR A 115 -16.66 3.11 -3.85
C TYR A 115 -16.15 4.12 -2.83
N ARG A 116 -16.09 3.70 -1.57
CA ARG A 116 -15.38 4.40 -0.51
C ARG A 116 -14.12 3.61 -0.15
N LEU A 117 -12.97 4.26 -0.28
CA LEU A 117 -11.72 3.78 0.28
C LEU A 117 -11.65 4.23 1.74
N GLU A 118 -11.55 3.28 2.65
CA GLU A 118 -11.43 3.52 4.09
C GLU A 118 -10.08 3.00 4.60
N VAL A 119 -9.36 3.84 5.33
CA VAL A 119 -8.08 3.50 5.96
C VAL A 119 -8.21 3.77 7.46
N THR A 120 -8.23 2.71 8.26
CA THR A 120 -8.47 2.79 9.70
C THR A 120 -7.24 2.35 10.47
N ALA A 121 -6.87 3.11 11.52
CA ALA A 121 -5.75 2.77 12.38
C ALA A 121 -5.97 1.44 13.13
N GLU A 122 -4.97 0.57 13.09
CA GLU A 122 -4.92 -0.68 13.85
C GLU A 122 -3.59 -0.81 14.59
N PRO A 123 -3.48 -1.68 15.61
CA PRO A 123 -2.19 -1.96 16.25
C PRO A 123 -1.15 -2.41 15.22
N GLY A 124 -0.05 -1.67 15.11
CA GLY A 124 1.06 -2.00 14.20
C GLY A 124 0.87 -1.62 12.73
N GLY A 125 -0.24 -0.97 12.35
CA GLY A 125 -0.47 -0.58 10.96
C GLY A 125 -1.85 0.00 10.69
N VAL A 126 -2.36 -0.22 9.48
CA VAL A 126 -3.70 0.21 9.08
C VAL A 126 -4.45 -0.93 8.41
N ARG A 127 -5.77 -0.91 8.56
CA ARG A 127 -6.68 -1.69 7.74
C ARG A 127 -7.14 -0.84 6.58
N VAL A 128 -7.10 -1.41 5.38
CA VAL A 128 -7.64 -0.78 4.16
C VAL A 128 -8.87 -1.56 3.72
N ALA A 129 -9.96 -0.85 3.45
CA ALA A 129 -11.19 -1.42 2.95
C ALA A 129 -11.68 -0.64 1.73
N VAL A 130 -12.08 -1.36 0.68
CA VAL A 130 -12.85 -0.82 -0.45
C VAL A 130 -14.30 -1.20 -0.23
N ILE A 131 -15.12 -0.21 0.10
CA ILE A 131 -16.53 -0.39 0.46
C ILE A 131 -17.39 -0.01 -0.73
N LEU A 132 -18.26 -0.91 -1.15
CA LEU A 132 -19.18 -0.71 -2.28
C LEU A 132 -20.63 -0.61 -1.77
N ASP A 133 -21.32 0.48 -2.12
CA ASP A 133 -22.76 0.63 -1.83
C ASP A 133 -23.64 -0.17 -2.81
N LYS A 134 -23.10 -0.49 -3.99
CA LYS A 134 -23.69 -1.34 -5.02
C LYS A 134 -22.72 -2.47 -5.37
N PRO A 135 -23.18 -3.63 -5.87
CA PRO A 135 -22.29 -4.65 -6.40
C PRO A 135 -21.32 -4.10 -7.46
N LEU A 136 -20.13 -4.67 -7.54
CA LEU A 136 -19.18 -4.36 -8.60
C LEU A 136 -19.84 -4.64 -9.97
N PRO A 137 -19.80 -3.71 -10.95
CA PRO A 137 -20.35 -3.99 -12.27
C PRO A 137 -19.71 -5.22 -12.90
N ASP A 138 -20.51 -6.11 -13.50
CA ASP A 138 -20.06 -7.40 -14.04
C ASP A 138 -18.88 -7.25 -15.02
N ARG A 139 -18.87 -6.18 -15.83
CA ARG A 139 -17.80 -5.87 -16.79
C ARG A 139 -16.44 -5.56 -16.15
N LEU A 140 -16.40 -5.30 -14.84
CA LEU A 140 -15.22 -5.03 -14.04
C LEU A 140 -14.81 -6.22 -13.17
N ALA A 141 -15.62 -7.29 -13.10
CA ALA A 141 -15.29 -8.49 -12.35
C ALA A 141 -13.99 -9.13 -12.88
N GLY A 142 -13.08 -9.45 -11.97
CA GLY A 142 -11.75 -9.97 -12.31
C GLY A 142 -10.77 -8.94 -12.90
N ARG A 143 -11.17 -7.67 -13.00
CA ARG A 143 -10.33 -6.56 -13.50
C ARG A 143 -10.11 -5.48 -12.44
N ALA A 144 -11.18 -5.03 -11.81
CA ALA A 144 -11.10 -4.03 -10.76
C ALA A 144 -10.51 -4.65 -9.49
N GLY A 145 -9.44 -4.04 -8.98
CA GLY A 145 -8.76 -4.48 -7.76
C GLY A 145 -8.12 -3.31 -7.05
N PHE A 146 -7.93 -3.42 -5.73
CA PHE A 146 -7.12 -2.47 -4.99
C PHE A 146 -5.65 -2.76 -5.28
N ASN A 147 -4.96 -1.79 -5.89
CA ASN A 147 -3.52 -1.86 -6.11
C ASN A 147 -2.84 -0.88 -5.15
N LEU A 148 -1.71 -1.29 -4.58
CA LEU A 148 -0.82 -0.42 -3.81
C LEU A 148 0.59 -0.58 -4.36
N GLU A 149 1.17 0.49 -4.87
CA GLU A 149 2.44 0.44 -5.57
C GLU A 149 3.58 0.69 -4.59
N PHE A 150 4.37 -0.34 -4.31
CA PHE A 150 5.61 -0.19 -3.55
C PHE A 150 6.70 0.33 -4.49
N LEU A 151 7.11 1.58 -4.30
CA LEU A 151 8.05 2.21 -5.22
C LEU A 151 9.43 1.56 -5.10
N PRO A 152 9.94 0.97 -6.19
CA PRO A 152 10.85 -0.16 -6.11
C PRO A 152 12.28 0.19 -5.68
N ALA A 153 12.71 1.46 -5.66
CA ALA A 153 14.11 1.79 -5.39
C ALA A 153 14.64 1.22 -4.05
N ILE A 154 13.78 1.08 -3.03
CA ILE A 154 14.19 0.50 -1.74
C ILE A 154 14.00 -1.02 -1.65
N TYR A 155 13.10 -1.59 -2.46
CA TYR A 155 12.75 -3.01 -2.43
C TYR A 155 13.45 -3.82 -3.54
N ALA A 156 14.02 -3.18 -4.56
CA ALA A 156 14.79 -3.84 -5.60
C ALA A 156 15.95 -4.66 -4.98
N GLY A 157 16.03 -5.94 -5.36
CA GLY A 157 16.99 -6.89 -4.79
C GLY A 157 16.71 -7.31 -3.34
N LYS A 158 15.61 -6.87 -2.73
CA LYS A 158 15.15 -7.35 -1.41
C LYS A 158 14.30 -8.60 -1.55
N THR A 159 14.14 -9.29 -0.44
CA THR A 159 13.38 -10.53 -0.36
C THR A 159 11.92 -10.27 -0.02
N TYR A 160 11.04 -11.09 -0.58
CA TYR A 160 9.64 -11.18 -0.17
C TYR A 160 9.30 -12.60 0.27
N MET A 161 8.24 -12.74 1.04
CA MET A 161 7.71 -14.03 1.49
C MET A 161 6.19 -14.03 1.40
N VAL A 162 5.62 -15.09 0.84
CA VAL A 162 4.17 -15.27 0.67
C VAL A 162 3.70 -16.43 1.53
N ASP A 163 2.65 -16.17 2.31
CA ASP A 163 2.00 -17.13 3.22
C ASP A 163 2.95 -17.87 4.17
N ALA A 164 4.10 -17.27 4.47
CA ALA A 164 5.18 -17.87 5.24
C ALA A 164 5.69 -19.23 4.71
N THR A 165 5.38 -19.58 3.45
CA THR A 165 5.72 -20.87 2.83
C THR A 165 6.61 -20.73 1.61
N SER A 166 6.50 -19.63 0.87
CA SER A 166 7.32 -19.37 -0.32
C SER A 166 8.03 -18.03 -0.19
N ALA A 167 9.23 -17.93 -0.75
CA ALA A 167 10.03 -16.72 -0.74
C ALA A 167 10.69 -16.49 -2.10
N GLY A 168 10.97 -15.23 -2.39
CA GLY A 168 11.63 -14.80 -3.61
C GLY A 168 12.36 -13.47 -3.42
N PHE A 169 12.84 -12.90 -4.51
CA PHE A 169 13.51 -11.61 -4.52
C PHE A 169 12.87 -10.70 -5.57
N PHE A 170 12.81 -9.40 -5.27
CA PHE A 170 12.39 -8.41 -6.26
C PHE A 170 13.48 -8.25 -7.32
N PRO A 171 13.14 -8.37 -8.61
CA PRO A 171 14.12 -8.16 -9.67
C PRO A 171 14.54 -6.68 -9.70
N VAL A 172 15.80 -6.44 -10.08
CA VAL A 172 16.34 -5.09 -10.29
C VAL A 172 16.02 -4.53 -11.68
N SER A 173 15.48 -5.37 -12.57
CA SER A 173 15.06 -5.01 -13.93
C SER A 173 13.82 -5.82 -14.33
N PRO A 174 12.85 -5.24 -15.04
CA PRO A 174 11.65 -5.95 -15.48
C PRO A 174 12.03 -7.06 -16.47
N ARG A 175 11.81 -8.32 -16.10
CA ARG A 175 12.06 -9.49 -16.96
C ARG A 175 10.95 -10.53 -16.88
N ASP A 176 9.84 -10.15 -16.29
CA ASP A 176 8.85 -11.10 -15.83
C ASP A 176 7.95 -11.58 -16.96
N PRO A 177 7.44 -12.82 -16.86
CA PRO A 177 6.46 -13.32 -17.80
C PRO A 177 5.25 -12.39 -17.89
N ALA A 178 4.75 -12.22 -19.10
CA ALA A 178 3.55 -11.45 -19.36
C ALA A 178 2.59 -12.26 -20.22
N VAL A 179 1.30 -12.03 -20.03
CA VAL A 179 0.22 -12.65 -20.79
C VAL A 179 -0.45 -11.60 -21.68
N ARG A 180 -0.90 -12.02 -22.86
CA ARG A 180 -1.71 -11.17 -23.74
C ARG A 180 -3.15 -11.13 -23.24
N VAL A 181 -3.61 -9.94 -22.90
CA VAL A 181 -4.98 -9.67 -22.45
C VAL A 181 -5.56 -8.55 -23.34
N PRO A 182 -6.26 -8.90 -24.44
CA PRO A 182 -6.92 -7.92 -25.29
C PRO A 182 -7.97 -7.11 -24.49
N LEU A 183 -8.26 -5.89 -24.95
CA LEU A 183 -9.33 -5.09 -24.35
C LEU A 183 -10.68 -5.81 -24.51
N PRO A 184 -11.51 -5.84 -23.45
CA PRO A 184 -12.89 -6.27 -23.56
C PRO A 184 -13.70 -5.37 -24.52
N PRO A 185 -14.76 -5.89 -25.14
CA PRO A 185 -15.66 -5.07 -25.92
C PRO A 185 -16.38 -4.03 -25.03
N GLY A 186 -16.66 -2.85 -25.59
CA GLY A 186 -17.42 -1.80 -24.91
C GLY A 186 -16.62 -0.96 -23.89
N GLU A 187 -15.29 -1.03 -23.91
CA GLU A 187 -14.45 -0.09 -23.16
C GLU A 187 -14.70 1.37 -23.61
N PRO A 188 -14.65 2.34 -22.68
CA PRO A 188 -14.70 3.75 -23.05
C PRO A 188 -13.60 4.10 -24.07
N PRO A 189 -13.85 5.09 -24.94
CA PRO A 189 -12.85 5.55 -25.91
C PRO A 189 -11.54 5.94 -25.22
N ARG A 190 -10.42 5.48 -25.77
CA ARG A 190 -9.07 5.85 -25.32
C ARG A 190 -8.48 6.90 -26.24
N HIS A 191 -7.42 7.56 -25.78
CA HIS A 191 -6.68 8.45 -26.66
C HIS A 191 -5.91 7.64 -27.73
N PRO A 192 -5.71 8.18 -28.95
CA PRO A 192 -5.04 7.46 -30.03
C PRO A 192 -3.64 6.90 -29.65
N TYR A 193 -2.88 7.65 -28.85
CA TYR A 193 -1.55 7.21 -28.39
C TYR A 193 -1.62 6.03 -27.41
N GLN A 194 -2.72 5.86 -26.66
CA GLN A 194 -2.90 4.70 -25.78
C GLN A 194 -3.22 3.45 -26.59
N GLU A 195 -4.05 3.58 -27.62
CA GLU A 195 -4.37 2.47 -28.53
C GLU A 195 -3.14 2.01 -29.31
N GLU A 196 -2.32 2.96 -29.75
CA GLU A 196 -1.01 2.68 -30.36
C GLU A 196 -0.08 1.97 -29.38
N TRP A 197 0.06 2.49 -28.16
CA TRP A 197 0.85 1.87 -27.10
C TRP A 197 0.42 0.42 -26.81
N ASP A 198 -0.89 0.19 -26.62
CA ASP A 198 -1.47 -1.13 -26.37
C ASP A 198 -1.18 -2.11 -27.51
N ARG A 199 -1.28 -1.63 -28.76
CA ARG A 199 -0.96 -2.41 -29.96
C ARG A 199 0.53 -2.76 -30.02
N GLU A 200 1.42 -1.79 -29.78
CA GLU A 200 2.88 -1.98 -29.83
C GLU A 200 3.39 -2.92 -28.73
N LYS A 201 2.89 -2.77 -27.49
CA LYS A 201 3.23 -3.71 -26.40
C LYS A 201 2.60 -5.08 -26.59
N GLY A 202 1.64 -5.22 -27.50
CA GLY A 202 0.94 -6.45 -27.82
C GLY A 202 -0.13 -6.84 -26.80
N TYR A 203 -0.78 -5.85 -26.18
CA TYR A 203 -1.80 -6.03 -25.14
C TYR A 203 -1.32 -6.89 -23.98
N ARG A 204 -0.06 -6.72 -23.58
CA ARG A 204 0.55 -7.51 -22.52
C ARG A 204 0.29 -6.92 -21.14
N GLN A 205 0.03 -7.81 -20.19
CA GLN A 205 -0.04 -7.55 -18.76
C GLN A 205 0.95 -8.46 -18.04
N PRO A 206 1.66 -7.96 -17.01
CA PRO A 206 2.58 -8.76 -16.22
C PRO A 206 1.83 -9.86 -15.48
N LEU A 207 2.45 -11.03 -15.35
CA LEU A 207 2.01 -12.03 -14.38
C LEU A 207 2.60 -11.70 -13.00
N PRO A 208 1.88 -12.01 -11.91
CA PRO A 208 2.41 -11.78 -10.58
C PRO A 208 3.62 -12.67 -10.28
N PHE A 209 4.57 -12.13 -9.50
CA PHE A 209 5.69 -12.86 -8.92
C PHE A 209 5.21 -14.00 -8.01
N ALA A 210 4.13 -13.75 -7.27
CA ALA A 210 3.54 -14.70 -6.35
C ALA A 210 2.09 -14.29 -6.02
N THR A 211 1.32 -15.23 -5.50
CA THR A 211 -0.06 -14.98 -5.06
C THR A 211 -0.31 -15.74 -3.76
N GLY A 212 -1.04 -15.13 -2.83
CA GLY A 212 -1.34 -15.71 -1.52
C GLY A 212 -2.19 -14.79 -0.67
N ASN A 213 -2.44 -15.13 0.58
CA ASN A 213 -3.28 -14.32 1.48
C ASN A 213 -2.48 -13.32 2.32
N SER A 214 -1.16 -13.51 2.40
CA SER A 214 -0.24 -12.62 3.09
C SER A 214 1.08 -12.50 2.33
N ILE A 215 1.57 -11.27 2.20
CA ILE A 215 2.86 -10.97 1.57
C ILE A 215 3.68 -10.13 2.55
N THR A 216 4.90 -10.57 2.84
CA THR A 216 5.89 -9.81 3.60
C THR A 216 6.97 -9.32 2.65
N LEU A 217 7.14 -8.01 2.56
CA LEU A 217 8.14 -7.31 1.76
C LEU A 217 9.34 -6.97 2.65
N GLY A 218 10.58 -7.09 2.13
CA GLY A 218 11.79 -6.72 2.85
C GLY A 218 12.05 -7.62 4.07
N VAL A 219 11.94 -8.95 3.91
CA VAL A 219 12.20 -9.90 5.01
C VAL A 219 13.62 -9.73 5.55
N ASP A 220 14.58 -9.48 4.65
CA ASP A 220 15.99 -9.17 4.93
C ASP A 220 16.28 -7.71 5.31
N ALA A 221 15.26 -6.83 5.34
CA ALA A 221 15.42 -5.39 5.57
C ALA A 221 14.45 -4.86 6.65
N PRO A 222 14.74 -5.07 7.96
CA PRO A 222 13.82 -4.75 9.05
C PRO A 222 13.28 -3.31 9.07
N LEU A 223 14.08 -2.33 8.66
CA LEU A 223 13.68 -0.91 8.63
C LEU A 223 12.61 -0.59 7.58
N TYR A 224 12.42 -1.46 6.59
CA TYR A 224 11.46 -1.29 5.50
C TYR A 224 10.49 -2.46 5.38
N ARG A 225 10.44 -3.33 6.40
CA ARG A 225 9.62 -4.53 6.35
C ARG A 225 8.15 -4.14 6.47
N VAL A 226 7.36 -4.62 5.52
CA VAL A 226 5.89 -4.47 5.54
C VAL A 226 5.27 -5.84 5.35
N LYS A 227 4.24 -6.14 6.16
CA LYS A 227 3.39 -7.31 5.96
C LYS A 227 2.01 -6.83 5.55
N VAL A 228 1.54 -7.30 4.40
CA VAL A 228 0.16 -7.11 3.94
C VAL A 228 -0.58 -8.42 4.13
N VAL A 229 -1.79 -8.36 4.66
CA VAL A 229 -2.67 -9.52 4.85
C VAL A 229 -4.03 -9.14 4.28
N SER A 230 -4.63 -10.06 3.53
CA SER A 230 -5.97 -9.90 2.98
C SER A 230 -6.95 -10.81 3.68
N GLU A 231 -8.15 -10.29 3.94
CA GLU A 231 -9.25 -11.04 4.56
C GLU A 231 -10.30 -11.52 3.54
N SER A 232 -10.34 -10.93 2.35
CA SER A 232 -11.44 -11.12 1.39
C SER A 232 -11.05 -11.82 0.09
N GLY A 233 -9.75 -12.06 -0.14
CA GLY A 233 -9.27 -12.70 -1.37
C GLY A 233 -7.75 -12.70 -1.50
N PRO A 234 -7.20 -13.36 -2.52
CA PRO A 234 -5.76 -13.43 -2.71
C PRO A 234 -5.17 -12.06 -3.06
N LEU A 235 -3.96 -11.82 -2.55
CA LEU A 235 -3.06 -10.77 -2.98
C LEU A 235 -2.17 -11.30 -4.11
N SER A 236 -1.86 -10.43 -5.06
CA SER A 236 -0.91 -10.71 -6.15
C SER A 236 0.24 -9.72 -6.06
N LEU A 237 1.47 -10.25 -5.97
CA LEU A 237 2.71 -9.48 -5.93
C LEU A 237 3.27 -9.26 -7.32
#